data_AF-A0A838HYC1-F1
#
_entry.id   AF-A0A838HYC1-F1
#
_cell.length_a   1.000
_cell.length_b   1.000
_cell.length_c   1.000
_cell.angle_alpha   90.00
_cell.angle_beta   90.00
_cell.angle_gamma   90.00
#
_symmetry.space_group_name_H-M   'P 1'
#
loop_
_entity.id
_entity.type
_entity.pdbx_description
1 polymer ?
#
loop_
_entity_poly.entity_id
_entity_poly.type
_entity_poly.pdbx_seq_one_letter_code
_entity_poly.pdbx_strand_id
1 'polypeptide(L)'
;MTDEPGAYTLAQQWSTGLNAGDTVALTTVTRFFPAAPSEVASWPAVTRVAGADRVTTAAAVSRAAHPPFGADTVVLARADDYPDALAGGPLAHAHGAPILLTGRDRLDAEVIPAINRLRASRAILLGGLAALSQRVEQDLLASTTVTETERIAGADRFDTAARIAAAVGGDHAYLAEGADPDPARGWPDALAVSAPAAALGRPILLTTTAALPAPTRQALAGLGVRRVDVVGGPAAVSGGVEAEVAAQGIEVTRLAGATRYDTAAL
;
A
#
# COMPACT_ATOMS: atom_id res chain seq x y z
N MET A 1 -17.88 -28.23 19.60
CA MET A 1 -18.21 -29.18 20.68
C MET A 1 -19.57 -28.72 21.19
N THR A 2 -20.69 -29.25 20.71
CA THR A 2 -21.06 -30.67 20.65
C THR A 2 -21.76 -31.03 19.33
N ASP A 3 -21.45 -32.25 18.85
CA ASP A 3 -22.03 -32.95 17.70
C ASP A 3 -23.56 -33.03 17.74
N GLU A 4 -24.21 -32.93 16.58
CA GLU A 4 -25.46 -33.67 16.34
C GLU A 4 -25.20 -34.84 15.38
N PRO A 5 -25.64 -36.06 15.74
CA PRO A 5 -25.40 -37.28 14.97
C PRO A 5 -26.33 -37.42 13.76
N GLY A 6 -25.80 -38.07 12.71
CA GLY A 6 -26.40 -38.26 11.40
C GLY A 6 -27.84 -38.77 11.42
N ALA A 7 -28.65 -38.20 10.50
CA ALA A 7 -30.04 -38.56 10.29
C ALA A 7 -30.17 -40.00 9.76
N TYR A 8 -30.59 -40.92 10.63
CA TYR A 8 -31.06 -42.24 10.23
C TYR A 8 -32.49 -42.11 9.68
N THR A 9 -32.67 -42.26 8.36
CA THR A 9 -34.01 -42.36 7.78
C THR A 9 -34.37 -43.83 7.65
N LEU A 10 -35.28 -44.33 8.50
CA LEU A 10 -35.82 -45.69 8.39
C LEU A 10 -36.81 -45.74 7.23
N ALA A 11 -36.40 -46.33 6.09
CA ALA A 11 -37.35 -46.69 5.04
C ALA A 11 -38.01 -48.03 5.40
N GLN A 12 -39.26 -48.01 5.85
CA GLN A 12 -40.08 -49.22 5.98
C GLN A 12 -40.68 -49.56 4.61
N GLN A 13 -40.24 -50.66 3.99
CA GLN A 13 -40.92 -51.28 2.86
C GLN A 13 -41.98 -52.25 3.39
N TRP A 14 -43.24 -52.04 3.03
CA TRP A 14 -44.34 -52.95 3.33
C TRP A 14 -44.49 -53.95 2.18
N SER A 15 -44.34 -55.26 2.43
CA SER A 15 -44.78 -56.28 1.47
C SER A 15 -46.24 -56.61 1.75
N THR A 16 -47.10 -56.43 0.75
CA THR A 16 -48.52 -56.79 0.82
C THR A 16 -48.68 -58.28 0.51
N GLY A 17 -48.90 -59.10 1.55
CA GLY A 17 -49.31 -60.51 1.40
C GLY A 17 -48.76 -61.42 2.49
N LEU A 18 -49.37 -61.39 3.68
CA LEU A 18 -49.08 -62.33 4.78
C LEU A 18 -50.40 -62.82 5.38
N ASN A 19 -50.54 -64.14 5.53
CA ASN A 19 -51.71 -64.78 6.13
C ASN A 19 -51.51 -64.97 7.63
N ALA A 20 -52.60 -65.18 8.38
CA ALA A 20 -52.57 -65.41 9.82
C ALA A 20 -51.79 -66.70 10.15
N GLY A 21 -50.52 -66.56 10.54
CA GLY A 21 -49.63 -67.66 10.90
C GLY A 21 -48.15 -67.46 10.53
N ASP A 22 -47.83 -66.46 9.70
CA ASP A 22 -46.47 -66.27 9.18
C ASP A 22 -45.59 -65.39 10.11
N THR A 23 -44.46 -65.92 10.58
CA THR A 23 -43.45 -65.17 11.33
C THR A 23 -42.60 -64.34 10.38
N VAL A 24 -42.70 -63.01 10.45
CA VAL A 24 -41.91 -62.10 9.61
C VAL A 24 -40.55 -61.81 10.26
N ALA A 25 -39.47 -62.29 9.66
CA ALA A 25 -38.12 -61.91 10.06
C ALA A 25 -37.76 -60.53 9.46
N LEU A 26 -37.79 -59.49 10.30
CA LEU A 26 -37.35 -58.15 9.90
C LEU A 26 -35.82 -58.16 9.72
N THR A 27 -35.35 -58.16 8.48
CA THR A 27 -33.92 -58.01 8.17
C THR A 27 -33.65 -56.54 7.86
N THR A 28 -33.09 -55.81 8.80
CA THR A 28 -32.68 -54.41 8.58
C THR A 28 -31.45 -54.37 7.67
N VAL A 29 -31.61 -53.85 6.45
CA VAL A 29 -30.48 -53.57 5.54
C VAL A 29 -30.03 -52.12 5.73
N THR A 30 -28.96 -51.90 6.48
CA THR A 30 -28.35 -50.57 6.60
C THR A 30 -27.54 -50.27 5.35
N ARG A 31 -28.04 -49.37 4.48
CA ARG A 31 -27.25 -48.86 3.35
C ARG A 31 -26.40 -47.68 3.82
N PHE A 32 -25.08 -47.86 3.79
CA PHE A 32 -24.14 -46.78 4.03
C PHE A 32 -24.03 -45.92 2.77
N PHE A 33 -24.51 -44.68 2.83
CA PHE A 33 -24.22 -43.67 1.82
C PHE A 33 -22.99 -42.88 2.29
N PRO A 34 -21.82 -43.02 1.64
CA PRO A 34 -20.69 -42.16 1.98
C PRO A 34 -21.09 -40.71 1.69
N ALA A 35 -20.85 -39.83 2.66
CA ALA A 35 -21.01 -38.39 2.45
C ALA A 35 -20.15 -37.97 1.25
N ALA A 36 -20.74 -37.23 0.31
CA ALA A 36 -19.97 -36.63 -0.78
C ALA A 36 -18.87 -35.75 -0.17
N PRO A 37 -17.61 -35.83 -0.66
CA PRO A 37 -16.55 -34.97 -0.14
C PRO A 37 -16.96 -33.52 -0.34
N SER A 38 -16.97 -32.75 0.75
CA SER A 38 -17.18 -31.31 0.72
C SER A 38 -16.12 -30.68 -0.17
N GLU A 39 -16.51 -29.93 -1.20
CA GLU A 39 -15.57 -29.09 -1.96
C GLU A 39 -14.93 -28.08 -0.99
N VAL A 40 -13.68 -28.35 -0.61
CA VAL A 40 -12.87 -27.37 0.10
C VAL A 40 -12.62 -26.24 -0.89
N ALA A 41 -13.19 -25.06 -0.64
CA ALA A 41 -12.89 -23.87 -1.42
C ALA A 41 -11.38 -23.72 -1.53
N SER A 42 -10.83 -23.86 -2.74
CA SER A 42 -9.40 -23.73 -2.97
C SER A 42 -9.00 -22.28 -2.70
N TRP A 43 -8.04 -22.09 -1.82
CA TRP A 43 -7.47 -20.76 -1.57
C TRP A 43 -6.97 -20.14 -2.88
N PRO A 44 -7.12 -18.82 -3.08
CA PRO A 44 -6.57 -18.16 -4.25
C PRO A 44 -5.05 -18.37 -4.32
N ALA A 45 -4.52 -18.47 -5.53
CA ALA A 45 -3.08 -18.63 -5.74
C ALA A 45 -2.31 -17.46 -5.12
N VAL A 46 -1.43 -17.75 -4.17
CA VAL A 46 -0.60 -16.75 -3.49
C VAL A 46 0.70 -16.58 -4.27
N THR A 47 0.96 -15.36 -4.75
CA THR A 47 2.23 -15.01 -5.40
C THR A 47 3.02 -14.06 -4.50
N ARG A 48 4.24 -14.45 -4.14
CA ARG A 48 5.16 -13.61 -3.37
C ARG A 48 5.99 -12.77 -4.33
N VAL A 49 5.99 -11.45 -4.13
CA VAL A 49 6.90 -10.51 -4.78
C VAL A 49 7.85 -9.96 -3.71
N ALA A 50 9.10 -10.39 -3.74
CA ALA A 50 10.11 -10.02 -2.73
C ALA A 50 11.54 -10.16 -3.27
N GLY A 51 12.46 -9.42 -2.68
CA GLY A 51 13.91 -9.58 -2.82
C GLY A 51 14.59 -9.89 -1.49
N ALA A 52 15.93 -9.91 -1.47
CA ALA A 52 16.71 -10.13 -0.25
C ALA A 52 16.65 -8.92 0.70
N ASP A 53 16.39 -7.74 0.16
CA ASP A 53 16.30 -6.47 0.87
C ASP A 53 15.24 -5.56 0.20
N ARG A 54 15.13 -4.33 0.69
CA ARG A 54 14.19 -3.34 0.17
C ARG A 54 14.47 -2.87 -1.25
N VAL A 55 15.75 -2.81 -1.65
CA VAL A 55 16.17 -2.37 -3.00
C VAL A 55 15.75 -3.42 -4.02
N THR A 56 16.11 -4.67 -3.77
CA THR A 56 15.75 -5.81 -4.60
C THR A 56 14.24 -6.12 -4.56
N THR A 57 13.57 -5.85 -3.44
CA THR A 57 12.10 -5.92 -3.36
C THR A 57 11.43 -4.87 -4.24
N ALA A 58 11.87 -3.61 -4.20
CA ALA A 58 11.35 -2.57 -5.08
C ALA A 58 11.55 -2.91 -6.57
N ALA A 59 12.72 -3.46 -6.93
CA ALA A 59 12.98 -3.95 -8.28
C ALA A 59 12.07 -5.14 -8.67
N ALA A 60 11.74 -6.04 -7.73
CA ALA A 60 10.80 -7.13 -7.96
C ALA A 60 9.36 -6.62 -8.15
N VAL A 61 8.92 -5.64 -7.35
CA VAL A 61 7.62 -4.97 -7.50
C VAL A 61 7.53 -4.26 -8.85
N SER A 62 8.56 -3.51 -9.25
CA SER A 62 8.64 -2.90 -10.59
C SER A 62 8.46 -3.93 -11.72
N ARG A 63 9.06 -5.12 -11.59
CA ARG A 63 8.94 -6.19 -12.58
C ARG A 63 7.55 -6.81 -12.64
N ALA A 64 6.90 -6.95 -11.49
CA ALA A 64 5.54 -7.48 -11.41
C ALA A 64 4.51 -6.48 -11.95
N ALA A 65 4.68 -5.19 -11.67
CA ALA A 65 3.74 -4.13 -12.03
C ALA A 65 3.93 -3.59 -13.46
N HIS A 66 5.16 -3.59 -14.00
CA HIS A 66 5.47 -3.04 -15.32
C HIS A 66 6.15 -4.07 -16.21
N PRO A 67 5.66 -4.32 -17.44
CA PRO A 67 6.36 -5.14 -18.42
C PRO A 67 7.68 -4.48 -18.86
N PRO A 68 8.57 -5.21 -19.56
CA PRO A 68 9.68 -4.59 -20.28
C PRO A 68 9.17 -3.46 -21.19
N PHE A 69 9.90 -2.34 -21.26
CA PHE A 69 9.47 -1.15 -21.99
C PHE A 69 8.16 -0.52 -21.48
N GLY A 70 7.79 -0.82 -20.24
CA GLY A 70 6.49 -0.46 -19.66
C GLY A 70 6.47 0.84 -18.83
N ALA A 71 7.56 1.62 -18.83
CA ALA A 71 7.59 2.94 -18.19
C ALA A 71 8.72 3.83 -18.75
N ASP A 72 8.37 5.02 -19.22
CA ASP A 72 9.34 6.03 -19.70
C ASP A 72 9.99 6.82 -18.55
N THR A 73 9.37 6.78 -17.37
CA THR A 73 9.83 7.47 -16.15
C THR A 73 10.02 6.47 -15.02
N VAL A 74 11.03 6.69 -14.18
CA VAL A 74 11.18 6.05 -12.87
C VAL A 74 11.19 7.10 -11.77
N VAL A 75 10.62 6.77 -10.62
CA VAL A 75 10.78 7.58 -9.39
C VAL A 75 11.82 6.90 -8.52
N LEU A 76 12.83 7.65 -8.08
CA LEU A 76 13.94 7.14 -7.28
C LEU A 76 13.92 7.79 -5.90
N ALA A 77 13.94 6.97 -4.85
CA ALA A 77 14.01 7.43 -3.47
C ALA A 77 15.11 6.70 -2.69
N ARG A 78 15.50 7.26 -1.55
CA ARG A 78 16.49 6.66 -0.66
C ARG A 78 15.92 5.42 0.03
N ALA A 79 16.72 4.35 0.08
CA ALA A 79 16.29 3.07 0.63
C ALA A 79 16.17 3.09 2.17
N ASP A 80 17.00 3.84 2.89
CA ASP A 80 17.11 3.85 4.35
C ASP A 80 16.50 5.06 5.04
N ASP A 81 15.90 5.98 4.28
CA ASP A 81 15.14 7.12 4.80
C ASP A 81 13.88 7.32 3.93
N TYR A 82 12.72 6.99 4.49
CA TYR A 82 11.49 6.72 3.74
C TYR A 82 10.48 7.86 3.52
N PRO A 83 10.54 9.03 4.20
CA PRO A 83 9.42 9.98 4.13
C PRO A 83 9.21 10.54 2.71
N ASP A 84 10.28 10.64 1.93
CA ASP A 84 10.21 11.07 0.53
C ASP A 84 9.58 9.99 -0.37
N ALA A 85 9.88 8.70 -0.10
CA ALA A 85 9.27 7.58 -0.83
C ALA A 85 7.76 7.47 -0.56
N LEU A 86 7.33 7.77 0.67
CA LEU A 86 5.94 7.71 1.10
C LEU A 86 5.06 8.66 0.29
N ALA A 87 5.47 9.93 0.19
CA ALA A 87 4.76 10.94 -0.59
C ALA A 87 4.88 10.69 -2.11
N GLY A 88 5.88 9.92 -2.54
CA GLY A 88 6.15 9.59 -3.93
C GLY A 88 5.14 8.65 -4.60
N GLY A 89 4.29 7.95 -3.83
CA GLY A 89 3.27 7.02 -4.37
C GLY A 89 2.34 7.66 -5.42
N PRO A 90 1.58 8.70 -5.05
CA PRO A 90 0.72 9.43 -6.00
C PRO A 90 1.47 10.03 -7.18
N LEU A 91 2.68 10.54 -6.96
CA LEU A 91 3.51 11.06 -8.05
C LEU A 91 3.92 9.97 -9.04
N ALA A 92 4.36 8.82 -8.54
CA ALA A 92 4.73 7.68 -9.36
C ALA A 92 3.52 7.19 -10.18
N HIS A 93 2.33 7.14 -9.57
CA HIS A 93 1.10 6.81 -10.27
C HIS A 93 0.75 7.83 -11.37
N ALA A 94 0.85 9.13 -11.08
CA ALA A 94 0.59 10.19 -12.06
C ALA A 94 1.50 10.11 -13.30
N HIS A 95 2.71 9.53 -13.16
CA HIS A 95 3.66 9.31 -14.25
C HIS A 95 3.64 7.88 -14.83
N GLY A 96 2.77 6.99 -14.34
CA GLY A 96 2.82 5.58 -14.73
C GLY A 96 4.19 4.92 -14.46
N ALA A 97 4.87 5.37 -13.40
CA ALA A 97 6.24 5.04 -13.08
C ALA A 97 6.33 4.10 -11.87
N PRO A 98 7.29 3.17 -11.83
CA PRO A 98 7.61 2.47 -10.60
C PRO A 98 8.45 3.35 -9.67
N ILE A 99 8.31 3.12 -8.37
CA ILE A 99 9.27 3.62 -7.36
C ILE A 99 10.38 2.59 -7.19
N LEU A 100 11.61 3.02 -7.41
CA LEU A 100 12.83 2.26 -7.13
C LEU A 100 13.55 2.87 -5.94
N LEU A 101 14.29 2.04 -5.20
CA LEU A 101 15.04 2.45 -4.01
C LEU A 101 16.53 2.26 -4.26
N THR A 102 17.35 3.16 -3.74
CA THR A 102 18.81 3.07 -3.81
C THR A 102 19.48 3.63 -2.55
N GLY A 103 20.75 3.30 -2.33
CA GLY A 103 21.61 3.95 -1.36
C GLY A 103 21.87 5.44 -1.66
N ARG A 104 22.34 6.17 -0.64
CA ARG A 104 22.58 7.62 -0.70
C ARG A 104 23.68 8.04 -1.68
N ASP A 105 24.79 7.31 -1.67
CA ASP A 105 26.07 7.80 -2.23
C ASP A 105 26.39 7.26 -3.63
N ARG A 106 25.64 6.25 -4.07
CA ARG A 106 25.80 5.55 -5.36
C ARG A 106 24.45 4.97 -5.79
N LEU A 107 24.25 4.85 -7.10
CA LEU A 107 23.16 4.02 -7.62
C LEU A 107 23.50 2.54 -7.37
N ASP A 108 22.63 1.82 -6.66
CA ASP A 108 22.82 0.40 -6.38
C ASP A 108 22.80 -0.40 -7.69
N ALA A 109 23.71 -1.38 -7.79
CA ALA A 109 23.94 -2.12 -9.03
C ALA A 109 22.69 -2.88 -9.49
N GLU A 110 21.84 -3.29 -8.55
CA GLU A 110 20.58 -3.98 -8.76
C GLU A 110 19.49 -3.10 -9.39
N VAL A 111 19.61 -1.77 -9.25
CA VAL A 111 18.64 -0.79 -9.78
C VAL A 111 18.86 -0.55 -11.28
N ILE A 112 20.11 -0.58 -11.73
CA ILE A 112 20.50 -0.39 -13.15
C ILE A 112 19.71 -1.31 -14.11
N PRO A 113 19.69 -2.65 -13.93
CA PRO A 113 18.93 -3.52 -14.83
C PRO A 113 17.42 -3.32 -14.72
N ALA A 114 16.90 -2.88 -13.56
CA ALA A 114 15.48 -2.58 -13.41
C ALA A 114 15.08 -1.38 -14.29
N ILE A 115 15.87 -0.30 -14.28
CA ILE A 115 15.68 0.88 -15.12
C ILE A 115 15.83 0.53 -16.61
N ASN A 116 16.90 -0.16 -16.98
CA ASN A 116 17.19 -0.49 -18.39
C ASN A 116 16.13 -1.42 -19.02
N ARG A 117 15.58 -2.34 -18.23
CA ARG A 117 14.47 -3.20 -18.67
C ARG A 117 13.21 -2.38 -19.00
N LEU A 118 12.94 -1.31 -18.24
CA LEU A 118 11.82 -0.41 -18.49
C LEU A 118 12.07 0.52 -19.67
N ARG A 119 13.34 0.75 -20.05
CA ARG A 119 13.76 1.81 -20.97
C ARG A 119 13.35 3.20 -20.52
N ALA A 120 13.28 3.44 -19.21
CA ALA A 120 13.00 4.76 -18.70
C ALA A 120 14.07 5.76 -19.18
N SER A 121 13.63 6.84 -19.81
CA SER A 121 14.47 7.94 -20.29
C SER A 121 14.52 9.09 -19.29
N ARG A 122 13.56 9.14 -18.35
CA ARG A 122 13.49 10.15 -17.29
C ARG A 122 13.55 9.51 -15.90
N ALA A 123 14.26 10.14 -14.98
CA ALA A 123 14.23 9.79 -13.56
C ALA A 123 13.84 11.00 -12.70
N ILE A 124 12.87 10.81 -11.81
CA ILE A 124 12.50 11.78 -10.78
C ILE A 124 13.11 11.35 -9.45
N LEU A 125 14.07 12.13 -8.96
CA LEU A 125 14.76 11.90 -7.70
C LEU A 125 14.01 12.62 -6.57
N LEU A 126 13.58 11.86 -5.56
CA LEU A 126 12.93 12.41 -4.38
C LEU A 126 13.96 12.63 -3.28
N GLY A 127 14.01 13.86 -2.79
CA GLY A 127 14.92 14.29 -1.73
C GLY A 127 16.17 15.04 -2.23
N GLY A 128 16.73 15.84 -1.34
CA GLY A 128 17.91 16.65 -1.60
C GLY A 128 19.20 15.83 -1.71
N LEU A 129 20.33 16.52 -1.86
CA LEU A 129 21.66 15.88 -1.97
C LEU A 129 22.06 15.09 -0.71
N ALA A 130 21.43 15.38 0.43
CA ALA A 130 21.60 14.59 1.65
C ALA A 130 20.91 13.22 1.59
N ALA A 131 19.84 13.09 0.81
CA ALA A 131 19.13 11.83 0.59
C ALA A 131 19.69 11.05 -0.60
N LEU A 132 19.83 11.72 -1.75
CA LEU A 132 20.39 11.15 -2.97
C LEU A 132 21.49 12.07 -3.48
N SER A 133 22.74 11.69 -3.25
CA SER A 133 23.91 12.50 -3.61
C SER A 133 23.94 12.80 -5.11
N GLN A 134 24.73 13.81 -5.49
CA GLN A 134 24.95 14.13 -6.91
C GLN A 134 25.53 12.93 -7.68
N ARG A 135 26.24 12.03 -6.98
CA ARG A 135 26.81 10.85 -7.59
C ARG A 135 25.74 9.85 -8.06
N VAL A 136 24.62 9.71 -7.34
CA VAL A 136 23.50 8.86 -7.77
C VAL A 136 22.97 9.34 -9.13
N GLU A 137 22.82 10.65 -9.27
CA GLU A 137 22.38 11.29 -10.52
C GLU A 137 23.37 11.09 -11.66
N GLN A 138 24.67 11.18 -11.38
CA GLN A 138 25.71 10.86 -12.37
C GLN A 138 25.68 9.38 -12.77
N ASP A 139 25.50 8.46 -11.81
CA ASP A 139 25.45 7.03 -12.09
C ASP A 139 24.21 6.67 -12.93
N LEU A 140 23.06 7.32 -12.71
CA LEU A 140 21.86 7.18 -13.54
C LEU A 140 22.16 7.51 -15.00
N LEU A 141 22.72 8.69 -15.26
CA LEU A 141 23.02 9.17 -16.62
C LEU A 141 24.13 8.36 -17.30
N ALA A 142 25.08 7.85 -16.53
CA ALA A 142 26.23 7.12 -17.08
C ALA A 142 25.95 5.62 -17.31
N SER A 143 25.06 5.01 -16.52
CA SER A 143 24.93 3.55 -16.45
C SER A 143 23.56 3.02 -16.86
N THR A 144 22.61 3.90 -17.20
CA THR A 144 21.23 3.50 -17.53
C THR A 144 20.73 4.12 -18.83
N THR A 145 19.47 3.84 -19.19
CA THR A 145 18.77 4.47 -20.32
C THR A 145 18.30 5.89 -20.04
N VAL A 146 18.45 6.38 -18.81
CA VAL A 146 18.01 7.72 -18.40
C VAL A 146 18.88 8.80 -19.06
N THR A 147 18.22 9.78 -19.67
CA THR A 147 18.84 10.96 -20.29
C THR A 147 18.45 12.26 -19.62
N GLU A 148 17.38 12.26 -18.82
CA GLU A 148 16.86 13.43 -18.12
C GLU A 148 16.61 13.10 -16.64
N THR A 149 17.02 14.00 -15.77
CA THR A 149 16.78 13.91 -14.32
C THR A 149 16.05 15.14 -13.83
N GLU A 150 15.08 14.91 -12.95
CA GLU A 150 14.39 15.95 -12.19
C GLU A 150 14.55 15.65 -10.71
N ARG A 151 14.78 16.66 -9.88
CA ARG A 151 14.86 16.49 -8.43
C ARG A 151 13.77 17.28 -7.74
N ILE A 152 12.94 16.59 -6.97
CA ILE A 152 11.95 17.20 -6.09
C ILE A 152 12.47 17.12 -4.66
N ALA A 153 12.86 18.26 -4.11
CA ALA A 153 13.47 18.34 -2.79
C ALA A 153 13.10 19.66 -2.10
N GLY A 154 12.82 19.58 -0.80
CA GLY A 154 12.65 20.71 0.10
C GLY A 154 13.75 20.81 1.15
N ALA A 155 13.62 21.80 2.04
CA ALA A 155 14.54 22.00 3.16
C ALA A 155 14.51 20.85 4.18
N ASP A 156 13.35 20.19 4.30
CA ASP A 156 13.12 19.02 5.14
C ASP A 156 12.09 18.09 4.47
N ARG A 157 11.67 17.05 5.19
CA ARG A 157 10.66 16.08 4.73
C ARG A 157 9.27 16.70 4.52
N PHE A 158 8.92 17.75 5.26
CA PHE A 158 7.61 18.40 5.14
C PHE A 158 7.58 19.29 3.88
N ASP A 159 8.64 20.04 3.63
CA ASP A 159 8.80 20.81 2.38
C ASP A 159 8.95 19.88 1.17
N THR A 160 9.67 18.77 1.29
CA THR A 160 9.75 17.78 0.20
C THR A 160 8.38 17.19 -0.13
N ALA A 161 7.61 16.76 0.88
CA ALA A 161 6.24 16.28 0.70
C ALA A 161 5.31 17.36 0.11
N ALA A 162 5.44 18.62 0.53
CA ALA A 162 4.70 19.75 -0.03
C ALA A 162 4.99 19.96 -1.53
N ARG A 163 6.26 19.83 -1.95
CA ARG A 163 6.64 19.95 -3.37
C ARG A 163 6.18 18.75 -4.20
N ILE A 164 6.25 17.55 -3.64
CA ILE A 164 5.67 16.35 -4.28
C ILE A 164 4.16 16.54 -4.44
N ALA A 165 3.47 17.02 -3.39
CA ALA A 165 2.05 17.32 -3.43
C ALA A 165 1.70 18.37 -4.50
N ALA A 166 2.54 19.39 -4.69
CA ALA A 166 2.39 20.37 -5.76
C ALA A 166 2.49 19.76 -7.17
N ALA A 167 3.37 18.77 -7.35
CA ALA A 167 3.51 18.05 -8.62
C ALA A 167 2.34 17.08 -8.89
N VAL A 168 1.71 16.54 -7.83
CA VAL A 168 0.52 15.68 -7.94
C VAL A 168 -0.75 16.51 -8.18
N GLY A 169 -0.91 17.62 -7.46
CA GLY A 169 -2.09 18.47 -7.51
C GLY A 169 -3.32 17.87 -6.81
N GLY A 170 -4.45 18.59 -6.85
CA GLY A 170 -5.74 18.11 -6.32
C GLY A 170 -6.27 18.95 -5.17
N ASP A 171 -7.60 18.91 -4.99
CA ASP A 171 -8.32 19.65 -3.94
C ASP A 171 -8.65 18.76 -2.72
N HIS A 172 -8.19 17.52 -2.72
CA HIS A 172 -8.35 16.57 -1.63
C HIS A 172 -7.02 15.90 -1.33
N ALA A 173 -6.47 16.13 -0.13
CA ALA A 173 -5.19 15.59 0.31
C ALA A 173 -5.33 14.60 1.47
N TYR A 174 -4.35 13.70 1.59
CA TYR A 174 -4.12 12.95 2.82
C TYR A 174 -3.10 13.69 3.69
N LEU A 175 -3.31 13.67 5.01
CA LEU A 175 -2.36 14.23 5.98
C LEU A 175 -1.92 13.16 6.96
N ALA A 176 -0.61 12.89 7.04
CA ALA A 176 -0.06 11.85 7.90
C ALA A 176 1.10 12.36 8.76
N GLU A 177 1.35 11.70 9.89
CA GLU A 177 2.53 11.95 10.71
C GLU A 177 3.80 11.59 9.93
N GLY A 178 4.79 12.46 9.97
CA GLY A 178 6.08 12.23 9.32
C GLY A 178 7.29 12.67 10.13
N ALA A 179 7.16 13.15 11.36
CA ALA A 179 8.28 13.64 12.17
C ALA A 179 9.03 12.53 12.91
N ASP A 180 8.35 11.44 13.29
CA ASP A 180 8.98 10.42 14.13
C ASP A 180 10.11 9.69 13.35
N PRO A 181 11.36 9.76 13.83
CA PRO A 181 12.50 9.13 13.18
C PRO A 181 12.51 7.61 13.36
N ASP A 182 11.70 7.06 14.26
CA ASP A 182 11.65 5.62 14.51
C ASP A 182 10.84 4.91 13.42
N PRO A 183 11.52 4.10 12.58
CA PRO A 183 10.84 3.39 11.54
C PRO A 183 9.82 2.36 12.09
N ALA A 184 9.83 2.01 13.37
CA ALA A 184 8.87 1.04 13.91
C ALA A 184 7.53 1.66 14.35
N ARG A 185 7.48 2.99 14.56
CA ARG A 185 6.40 3.66 15.32
C ARG A 185 5.73 4.83 14.61
N GLY A 186 6.45 5.59 13.78
CA GLY A 186 5.95 6.89 13.28
C GLY A 186 4.92 6.88 12.15
N TRP A 187 5.01 5.90 11.25
CA TRP A 187 4.43 6.00 9.90
C TRP A 187 3.58 4.81 9.43
N PRO A 188 3.23 3.77 10.22
CA PRO A 188 2.54 2.63 9.65
C PRO A 188 1.14 3.00 9.11
N ASP A 189 0.48 3.98 9.74
CA ASP A 189 -0.77 4.57 9.26
C ASP A 189 -0.53 5.35 7.95
N ALA A 190 0.58 6.07 7.86
CA ALA A 190 0.95 6.81 6.65
C ALA A 190 1.20 5.87 5.45
N LEU A 191 1.87 4.73 5.66
CA LEU A 191 2.10 3.74 4.60
C LEU A 191 0.79 3.14 4.08
N ALA A 192 -0.18 2.91 4.96
CA ALA A 192 -1.47 2.34 4.59
C ALA A 192 -2.20 3.22 3.57
N VAL A 193 -1.95 4.54 3.57
CA VAL A 193 -2.61 5.47 2.65
C VAL A 193 -1.92 5.65 1.30
N SER A 194 -0.66 5.20 1.11
CA SER A 194 0.06 5.42 -0.15
C SER A 194 -0.65 4.81 -1.37
N ALA A 195 -1.19 3.60 -1.24
CA ALA A 195 -1.90 2.92 -2.32
C ALA A 195 -3.24 3.60 -2.69
N PRO A 196 -4.16 3.87 -1.75
CA PRO A 196 -5.40 4.58 -2.09
C PRO A 196 -5.12 6.02 -2.54
N ALA A 197 -4.14 6.72 -1.97
CA ALA A 197 -3.73 8.04 -2.43
C ALA A 197 -3.27 8.02 -3.89
N ALA A 198 -2.46 7.02 -4.25
CA ALA A 198 -2.05 6.82 -5.63
C ALA A 198 -3.23 6.52 -6.56
N ALA A 199 -4.08 5.56 -6.21
CA ALA A 199 -5.23 5.17 -7.02
C ALA A 199 -6.25 6.29 -7.23
N LEU A 200 -6.38 7.20 -6.26
CA LEU A 200 -7.30 8.34 -6.30
C LEU A 200 -6.65 9.62 -6.83
N GLY A 201 -5.35 9.60 -7.16
CA GLY A 201 -4.60 10.78 -7.60
C GLY A 201 -4.56 11.90 -6.56
N ARG A 202 -4.48 11.55 -5.27
CA ARG A 202 -4.49 12.50 -4.15
C ARG A 202 -3.10 12.68 -3.56
N PRO A 203 -2.66 13.91 -3.28
CA PRO A 203 -1.37 14.16 -2.69
C PRO A 203 -1.34 13.71 -1.22
N ILE A 204 -0.16 13.32 -0.76
CA ILE A 204 0.11 13.04 0.65
C ILE A 204 0.97 14.19 1.19
N LEU A 205 0.48 14.81 2.25
CA LEU A 205 1.17 15.84 3.00
C LEU A 205 1.58 15.29 4.37
N LEU A 206 2.68 15.83 4.91
CA LEU A 206 3.23 15.40 6.19
C LEU A 206 3.00 16.45 7.28
N THR A 207 2.79 16.00 8.50
CA THR A 207 2.69 16.84 9.70
C THR A 207 3.54 16.25 10.83
N THR A 208 3.77 17.05 11.87
CA THR A 208 4.17 16.49 13.16
C THR A 208 2.93 16.07 13.93
N THR A 209 3.10 15.29 15.00
CA THR A 209 1.99 14.94 15.91
C THR A 209 1.27 16.16 16.48
N ALA A 210 2.00 17.22 16.86
CA ALA A 210 1.46 18.30 17.67
C ALA A 210 1.26 19.62 16.92
N ALA A 211 1.80 19.77 15.71
CA ALA A 211 1.76 21.02 14.96
C ALA A 211 1.77 20.79 13.45
N LEU A 212 1.02 21.63 12.72
CA LEU A 212 1.03 21.67 11.26
C LEU A 212 2.23 22.50 10.76
N PRO A 213 3.24 21.89 10.10
CA PRO A 213 4.40 22.63 9.61
C PRO A 213 4.03 23.71 8.60
N ALA A 214 4.83 24.79 8.54
CA ALA A 214 4.59 25.89 7.62
C ALA A 214 4.56 25.46 6.13
N PRO A 215 5.46 24.59 5.64
CA PRO A 215 5.38 24.09 4.26
C PRO A 215 4.07 23.34 3.98
N THR A 216 3.60 22.55 4.94
CA THR A 216 2.34 21.81 4.83
C THR A 216 1.14 22.75 4.76
N ARG A 217 1.09 23.75 5.64
CA ARG A 217 0.02 24.76 5.64
C ARG A 217 0.00 25.54 4.32
N GLN A 218 1.18 25.93 3.82
CA GLN A 218 1.31 26.62 2.54
C GLN A 218 0.88 25.74 1.37
N ALA A 219 1.20 24.44 1.39
CA ALA A 219 0.78 23.50 0.36
C ALA A 219 -0.74 23.34 0.31
N LEU A 220 -1.40 23.18 1.47
CA LEU A 220 -2.87 23.09 1.55
C LEU A 220 -3.54 24.31 0.89
N ALA A 221 -3.05 25.52 1.21
CA ALA A 221 -3.56 26.75 0.63
C ALA A 221 -3.22 26.90 -0.86
N GLY A 222 -1.97 26.64 -1.24
CA GLY A 222 -1.47 26.81 -2.61
C GLY A 222 -2.10 25.84 -3.62
N LEU A 223 -2.43 24.62 -3.17
CA LEU A 223 -3.17 23.63 -3.95
C LEU A 223 -4.68 23.92 -4.02
N GLY A 224 -5.21 24.77 -3.14
CA GLY A 224 -6.65 24.98 -3.00
C GLY A 224 -7.36 23.74 -2.43
N VAL A 225 -6.73 23.04 -1.49
CA VAL A 225 -7.31 21.85 -0.84
C VAL A 225 -8.58 22.25 -0.09
N ARG A 226 -9.67 21.52 -0.34
CA ARG A 226 -10.98 21.70 0.29
C ARG A 226 -11.32 20.58 1.26
N ARG A 227 -10.68 19.42 1.12
CA ARG A 227 -10.83 18.27 2.01
C ARG A 227 -9.50 17.65 2.38
N VAL A 228 -9.35 17.28 3.66
CA VAL A 228 -8.22 16.52 4.18
C VAL A 228 -8.70 15.29 4.92
N ASP A 229 -8.17 14.13 4.51
CA ASP A 229 -8.28 12.89 5.26
C ASP A 229 -7.02 12.76 6.15
N VAL A 230 -7.18 12.95 7.46
CA VAL A 230 -6.11 12.76 8.47
C VAL A 230 -5.96 11.28 8.77
N VAL A 231 -4.75 10.76 8.58
CA VAL A 231 -4.46 9.34 8.68
C VAL A 231 -3.77 9.03 10.01
N GLY A 232 -4.35 8.11 10.78
CA GLY A 232 -3.88 7.69 12.09
C GLY A 232 -4.62 8.34 13.25
N GLY A 233 -4.49 7.74 14.43
CA GLY A 233 -5.18 8.19 15.66
C GLY A 233 -4.59 9.47 16.26
N PRO A 234 -5.20 10.03 17.32
CA PRO A 234 -4.73 11.25 17.99
C PRO A 234 -3.29 11.20 18.54
N ALA A 235 -2.77 10.00 18.78
CA ALA A 235 -1.37 9.79 19.18
C ALA A 235 -0.37 9.98 18.01
N ALA A 236 -0.82 9.75 16.77
CA ALA A 236 -0.03 10.00 15.57
C ALA A 236 -0.22 11.45 15.11
N VAL A 237 -1.47 11.89 14.93
CA VAL A 237 -1.82 13.27 14.55
C VAL A 237 -2.84 13.80 15.53
N SER A 238 -2.45 14.76 16.38
CA SER A 238 -3.31 15.27 17.44
C SER A 238 -4.54 16.01 16.91
N GLY A 239 -5.58 16.13 17.75
CA GLY A 239 -6.74 16.96 17.44
C GLY A 239 -6.42 18.45 17.29
N GLY A 240 -5.28 18.91 17.83
CA GLY A 240 -4.79 20.27 17.60
C GLY A 240 -4.44 20.52 16.13
N VAL A 241 -3.77 19.55 15.49
CA VAL A 241 -3.46 19.62 14.05
C VAL A 241 -4.74 19.60 13.21
N GLU A 242 -5.73 18.78 13.57
CA GLU A 242 -7.04 18.78 12.89
C GLU A 242 -7.72 20.15 12.97
N ALA A 243 -7.69 20.78 14.15
CA ALA A 243 -8.24 22.11 14.34
C ALA A 243 -7.48 23.17 13.51
N GLU A 244 -6.15 23.06 13.38
CA GLU A 244 -5.35 23.94 12.50
C GLU A 244 -5.72 23.79 11.02
N VAL A 245 -6.04 22.57 10.57
CA VAL A 245 -6.51 22.31 9.19
C VAL A 245 -7.92 22.87 9.01
N ALA A 246 -8.85 22.57 9.92
CA ALA A 246 -10.23 23.03 9.85
C ALA A 246 -10.34 24.57 9.91
N ALA A 247 -9.47 25.23 10.67
CA ALA A 247 -9.40 26.69 10.75
C ALA A 247 -9.07 27.37 9.40
N GLN A 248 -8.53 26.63 8.42
CA GLN A 248 -8.31 27.10 7.05
C GLN A 248 -9.57 26.96 6.16
N GLY A 249 -10.72 26.56 6.71
CA GLY A 249 -11.95 26.32 5.95
C GLY A 249 -11.96 24.99 5.21
N ILE A 250 -11.09 24.06 5.60
CA ILE A 250 -10.92 22.74 4.98
C ILE A 250 -11.78 21.72 5.72
N GLU A 251 -12.52 20.89 4.99
CA GLU A 251 -13.24 19.76 5.57
C GLU A 251 -12.25 18.68 6.04
N VAL A 252 -12.37 18.24 7.29
CA VAL A 252 -11.45 17.24 7.87
C VAL A 252 -12.19 15.96 8.21
N THR A 253 -11.69 14.83 7.71
CA THR A 253 -12.12 13.48 8.11
C THR A 253 -10.93 12.74 8.70
N ARG A 254 -11.13 11.96 9.77
CA ARG A 254 -10.07 11.11 10.33
C ARG A 254 -10.26 9.65 9.90
N LEU A 255 -9.19 9.05 9.38
CA LEU A 255 -9.06 7.63 9.08
C LEU A 255 -8.13 6.99 10.12
N ALA A 256 -8.71 6.36 11.14
CA ALA A 256 -7.93 5.78 12.24
C ALA A 256 -8.60 4.52 12.80
N GLY A 257 -7.81 3.46 12.94
CA GLY A 257 -8.19 2.28 13.70
C GLY A 257 -7.54 2.25 15.08
N ALA A 258 -7.87 1.23 15.90
CA ALA A 258 -7.24 1.04 17.21
C ALA A 258 -5.75 0.66 17.09
N THR A 259 -5.40 0.02 15.97
CA THR A 259 -4.03 -0.35 15.61
C THR A 259 -3.73 0.05 14.17
N ARG A 260 -2.45 0.01 13.78
CA ARG A 260 -2.03 0.17 12.38
C ARG A 260 -2.71 -0.78 11.40
N TYR A 261 -3.10 -1.97 11.85
CA TYR A 261 -3.78 -2.95 11.02
C TYR A 261 -5.24 -2.57 10.81
N ASP A 262 -5.86 -2.01 11.85
CA ASP A 262 -7.23 -1.50 11.77
C ASP A 262 -7.29 -0.25 10.90
N THR A 263 -6.31 0.66 11.00
CA THR A 263 -6.19 1.81 10.09
C THR A 263 -6.06 1.37 8.64
N ALA A 264 -5.28 0.31 8.37
CA ALA A 264 -5.09 -0.24 7.03
C ALA A 264 -6.32 -1.01 6.48
N ALA A 265 -7.31 -1.31 7.31
CA ALA A 265 -8.51 -2.04 6.91
C ALA A 265 -9.71 -1.13 6.56
N LEU A 266 -9.58 0.19 6.80
CA LEU A 266 -10.57 1.21 6.46
C LEU A 266 -10.56 1.53 4.96
#